data_AF-A0AAN0SZ38-F1
#
_entry.id   AF-A0AAN0SZ38-F1
#
_cell.length_a   1.000
_cell.length_b   1.000
_cell.length_c   1.000
_cell.angle_alpha   90.00
_cell.angle_beta   90.00
_cell.angle_gamma   90.00
#
_symmetry.space_group_name_H-M   'P 1'
#
loop_
_entity.id
_entity.type
_entity.pdbx_description
1 polymer ?
#
loop_
_entity_poly.entity_id
_entity_poly.type
_entity_poly.pdbx_seq_one_letter_code
_entity_poly.pdbx_strand_id
1 'polypeptide(L)'
;MNKQDIIKHLHQSVIRENLTAYRELFLNTNINEVTDPYWKEALKFYTELSNENKDVLFKIIEQIEVDTLSTVLGVIDEGVMIEDKEVEFELTINDNSEPVNGDLQDLFLEYDEENR
;
A
#
# COMPACT_ATOMS: atom_id res chain seq x y z
N MET A 1 19.89 -5.48 9.07
CA MET A 1 18.59 -4.82 8.85
C MET A 1 17.61 -5.46 9.80
N ASN A 2 16.95 -4.68 10.65
CA ASN A 2 15.96 -5.18 11.59
C ASN A 2 14.54 -4.99 11.03
N LYS A 3 13.51 -5.49 11.73
CA LYS A 3 12.12 -5.35 11.31
C LYS A 3 11.66 -3.89 11.19
N GLN A 4 12.10 -3.00 12.08
CA GLN A 4 11.74 -1.58 12.00
C GLN A 4 12.31 -0.90 10.75
N ASP A 5 13.53 -1.26 10.36
CA ASP A 5 14.13 -0.76 9.12
C ASP A 5 13.30 -1.20 7.91
N ILE A 6 12.80 -2.44 7.90
CA ILE A 6 11.93 -2.95 6.83
C ILE A 6 10.61 -2.21 6.80
N ILE A 7 9.93 -2.06 7.95
CA ILE A 7 8.66 -1.33 8.04
C ILE A 7 8.78 0.09 7.47
N LYS A 8 9.85 0.81 7.83
CA LYS A 8 10.13 2.16 7.31
C LYS A 8 10.29 2.17 5.79
N HIS A 9 11.02 1.20 5.23
CA HIS A 9 11.20 1.09 3.79
C HIS A 9 9.92 0.68 3.07
N LEU A 10 9.12 -0.21 3.66
CA LEU A 10 7.81 -0.60 3.11
C LEU A 10 6.86 0.59 3.08
N HIS A 11 6.76 1.36 4.16
CA HIS A 11 5.95 2.57 4.19
C HIS A 11 6.40 3.58 3.13
N GLN A 12 7.70 3.85 3.04
CA GLN A 12 8.25 4.78 2.06
C GLN A 12 7.95 4.34 0.62
N SER A 13 8.21 3.07 0.28
CA SER A 13 8.07 2.57 -1.09
C SER A 13 6.62 2.29 -1.50
N VAL A 14 5.82 1.71 -0.60
CA VAL A 14 4.45 1.28 -0.92
C VAL A 14 3.44 2.41 -0.73
N ILE A 15 3.65 3.31 0.24
CA ILE A 15 2.69 4.39 0.52
C ILE A 15 3.17 5.70 -0.13
N ARG A 16 4.38 6.18 0.20
CA ARG A 16 4.82 7.51 -0.24
C ARG A 16 5.14 7.56 -1.73
N GLU A 17 5.91 6.61 -2.23
CA GLU A 17 6.34 6.58 -3.64
C GLU A 17 5.19 6.22 -4.57
N ASN A 18 4.35 5.23 -4.24
CA ASN A 18 3.17 4.91 -5.04
C ASN A 18 2.18 6.07 -5.11
N LEU A 19 1.87 6.73 -3.99
CA LEU A 19 0.98 7.88 -3.99
C LEU A 19 1.52 9.01 -4.87
N THR A 20 2.83 9.24 -4.84
CA THR A 20 3.49 10.20 -5.74
C THR A 20 3.33 9.79 -7.20
N ALA A 21 3.59 8.53 -7.53
CA ALA A 21 3.41 8.01 -8.89
C ALA A 21 1.95 8.15 -9.37
N TYR A 22 0.96 7.81 -8.53
CA TYR A 22 -0.45 7.99 -8.87
C TYR A 22 -0.79 9.47 -9.10
N ARG A 23 -0.29 10.38 -8.25
CA ARG A 23 -0.48 11.82 -8.47
C ARG A 23 0.06 12.27 -9.81
N GLU A 24 1.28 11.86 -10.16
CA GLU A 24 1.89 12.19 -11.44
C GLU A 24 1.10 11.62 -12.62
N LEU A 25 0.63 10.37 -12.51
CA LEU A 25 -0.18 9.73 -13.54
C LEU A 25 -1.49 10.49 -13.78
N PHE A 26 -2.22 10.84 -12.73
CA PHE A 26 -3.47 11.60 -12.86
C PHE A 26 -3.25 13.03 -13.37
N LEU A 27 -2.14 13.69 -12.99
CA LEU A 27 -1.83 15.07 -13.36
C LEU A 27 -1.33 15.20 -14.81
N ASN A 28 -0.48 14.27 -15.25
CA ASN A 28 0.30 14.44 -16.47
C ASN A 28 -0.16 13.57 -17.65
N THR A 29 -1.06 12.60 -17.43
CA THR A 29 -1.52 11.73 -18.53
C THR A 29 -2.46 12.47 -19.47
N ASN A 30 -2.13 12.48 -20.76
CA ASN A 30 -3.02 12.97 -21.81
C ASN A 30 -4.15 11.97 -22.08
N ILE A 31 -5.38 12.29 -21.69
CA ILE A 31 -6.56 11.43 -21.86
C ILE A 31 -6.82 10.98 -23.32
N ASN A 32 -6.35 11.75 -24.31
CA ASN A 32 -6.51 11.41 -25.73
C ASN A 32 -5.57 10.30 -26.19
N GLU A 33 -4.48 10.05 -25.45
CA GLU A 33 -3.49 9.02 -25.74
C GLU A 33 -3.74 7.71 -24.97
N VAL A 34 -4.69 7.73 -24.02
CA VAL A 34 -5.07 6.55 -23.23
C VAL A 34 -6.00 5.63 -24.02
N THR A 35 -5.58 4.37 -24.14
CA THR A 35 -6.32 3.30 -24.81
C THR A 35 -7.10 2.42 -23.83
N ASP A 36 -6.63 2.29 -22.58
CA ASP A 36 -7.32 1.52 -21.56
C ASP A 36 -8.63 2.21 -21.14
N PRO A 37 -9.80 1.57 -21.34
CA PRO A 37 -11.08 2.20 -21.05
C PRO A 37 -11.27 2.57 -19.58
N TYR A 38 -10.82 1.69 -18.66
CA TYR A 38 -10.93 1.91 -17.22
C TYR A 38 -10.12 3.13 -16.79
N TRP A 39 -8.86 3.21 -17.21
CA TRP A 39 -7.99 4.34 -16.90
C TRP A 39 -8.49 5.64 -17.52
N LYS A 40 -9.07 5.57 -18.73
CA LYS A 40 -9.69 6.73 -19.37
C LYS A 40 -10.88 7.27 -18.57
N GLU A 41 -11.71 6.38 -18.04
CA GLU A 41 -12.83 6.76 -17.15
C GLU A 41 -12.33 7.35 -15.84
N ALA A 42 -11.29 6.76 -15.22
CA ALA A 42 -10.67 7.27 -14.01
C ALA A 42 -10.11 8.69 -14.20
N LEU A 43 -9.39 8.94 -15.30
CA LEU A 43 -8.87 10.27 -15.64
C LEU A 43 -10.01 11.26 -15.88
N LYS A 44 -11.07 10.84 -16.59
CA LYS A 44 -12.23 11.71 -16.81
C LYS A 44 -12.87 12.11 -15.48
N PHE A 45 -13.14 11.14 -14.60
CA PHE A 45 -13.64 11.41 -13.26
C PHE A 45 -12.74 12.39 -12.51
N TYR A 46 -11.43 12.14 -12.47
CA TYR A 46 -10.46 13.03 -11.83
C TYR A 46 -10.50 14.47 -12.37
N THR A 47 -10.63 14.65 -13.69
CA THR A 47 -10.69 15.99 -14.30
C THR A 47 -11.95 16.77 -13.92
N GLU A 48 -13.05 16.09 -13.60
CA GLU A 48 -14.32 16.71 -13.18
C GLU A 48 -14.34 17.11 -11.70
N LEU A 49 -13.39 16.62 -10.89
CA LEU A 49 -13.27 16.97 -9.47
C LEU A 49 -12.72 18.39 -9.26
N SER A 50 -13.20 19.06 -8.21
CA SER A 50 -12.54 20.27 -7.68
C SER A 50 -11.17 19.93 -7.10
N ASN A 51 -10.31 20.94 -6.90
CA ASN A 51 -8.99 20.71 -6.31
C ASN A 51 -9.09 20.08 -4.91
N GLU A 52 -10.06 20.51 -4.11
CA GLU A 52 -10.31 19.95 -2.78
C GLU A 52 -10.72 18.47 -2.88
N ASN A 53 -11.59 18.13 -3.84
CA ASN A 53 -12.02 16.74 -4.03
C ASN A 53 -10.91 15.86 -4.60
N LYS A 54 -9.98 16.41 -5.40
CA LYS A 54 -8.78 15.69 -5.84
C LYS A 54 -7.88 15.34 -4.67
N ASP A 55 -7.71 16.26 -3.71
CA ASP A 55 -6.94 15.95 -2.50
C ASP A 55 -7.63 14.89 -1.64
N VAL A 56 -8.96 14.91 -1.55
CA VAL A 56 -9.74 13.85 -0.89
C VAL A 56 -9.56 12.50 -1.59
N LEU A 57 -9.58 12.45 -2.93
CA LEU A 57 -9.33 11.21 -3.69
C LEU A 57 -7.99 10.59 -3.32
N PHE A 58 -6.92 11.39 -3.26
CA PHE A 58 -5.60 10.85 -2.91
C PHE A 58 -5.49 10.41 -1.45
N LYS A 59 -6.22 11.04 -0.52
CA LYS A 59 -6.32 10.53 0.87
C LYS A 59 -7.02 9.17 0.93
N ILE A 60 -8.03 8.96 0.10
CA ILE A 60 -8.70 7.66 -0.02
C ILE A 60 -7.74 6.62 -0.58
N ILE A 61 -6.99 6.95 -1.63
CA ILE A 61 -5.98 6.05 -2.22
C ILE A 61 -4.92 5.67 -1.17
N GLU A 62 -4.37 6.67 -0.46
CA GLU A 62 -3.39 6.45 0.61
C GLU A 62 -3.93 5.53 1.71
N GLN A 63 -5.17 5.73 2.17
CA GLN A 63 -5.80 4.84 3.17
C GLN A 63 -5.95 3.42 2.63
N ILE A 64 -6.36 3.24 1.37
CA ILE A 64 -6.49 1.91 0.76
C ILE A 64 -5.12 1.22 0.67
N GLU A 65 -4.06 1.94 0.33
CA GLU A 65 -2.69 1.41 0.29
C GLU A 65 -2.22 0.95 1.68
N VAL A 66 -2.47 1.76 2.72
CA VAL A 66 -2.17 1.42 4.13
C VAL A 66 -2.95 0.18 4.56
N ASP A 67 -4.26 0.15 4.34
CA ASP A 67 -5.13 -0.97 4.73
C ASP A 67 -4.72 -2.26 4.03
N THR A 68 -4.37 -2.17 2.74
CA THR A 68 -3.95 -3.32 1.94
C THR A 68 -2.62 -3.88 2.46
N LEU A 69 -1.62 -3.02 2.67
CA LEU A 69 -0.33 -3.46 3.18
C LEU A 69 -0.45 -4.02 4.60
N SER A 70 -1.19 -3.36 5.48
CA SER A 70 -1.47 -3.85 6.83
C SER A 70 -2.14 -5.23 6.81
N THR A 71 -3.13 -5.44 5.93
CA THR A 71 -3.80 -6.73 5.77
C THR A 71 -2.83 -7.83 5.34
N VAL A 72 -1.94 -7.55 4.38
CA VAL A 72 -0.93 -8.52 3.92
C VAL A 72 0.08 -8.82 5.02
N LEU A 73 0.50 -7.84 5.80
CA LEU A 73 1.39 -8.05 6.95
C LEU A 73 0.72 -8.91 8.03
N GLY A 74 -0.56 -8.67 8.34
CA GLY A 74 -1.32 -9.51 9.26
C GLY A 74 -1.46 -10.96 8.78
N VAL A 75 -1.66 -11.16 7.47
CA VAL A 75 -1.63 -12.49 6.85
C VAL A 75 -0.26 -13.17 6.98
N ILE A 76 0.83 -12.41 6.89
CA ILE A 76 2.17 -12.96 7.13
C ILE A 76 2.31 -13.32 8.60
N ASP A 77 1.91 -12.44 9.52
CA ASP A 77 2.03 -12.66 10.95
C ASP A 77 1.23 -13.87 11.46
N GLU A 78 0.00 -14.06 11.00
CA GLU A 78 -0.95 -15.04 11.54
C GLU A 78 -1.27 -16.21 10.58
N GLY A 79 -0.84 -16.14 9.32
CA GLY A 79 -1.23 -17.12 8.30
C GLY A 79 -2.64 -16.89 7.73
N VAL A 80 -3.12 -17.85 6.94
CA VAL A 80 -4.50 -17.83 6.41
C VAL A 80 -5.14 -19.21 6.44
N MET A 81 -6.47 -19.24 6.43
CA MET A 81 -7.25 -20.47 6.25
C MET A 81 -7.53 -20.73 4.76
N ILE A 82 -7.10 -21.88 4.25
CA ILE A 82 -7.38 -22.36 2.88
C ILE A 82 -8.02 -23.75 2.96
N GLU A 83 -9.29 -23.88 2.56
CA GLU A 83 -10.03 -25.16 2.53
C GLU A 83 -9.90 -25.95 3.86
N ASP A 84 -10.18 -25.27 4.98
CA ASP A 84 -10.08 -25.79 6.36
C ASP A 84 -8.66 -26.13 6.84
N LYS A 85 -7.62 -25.71 6.10
CA LYS A 85 -6.22 -25.84 6.53
C LYS A 85 -5.66 -24.48 6.87
N GLU A 86 -5.02 -24.42 8.03
CA GLU A 86 -4.18 -23.29 8.42
C GLU A 86 -2.87 -23.36 7.64
N VAL A 87 -2.54 -22.26 6.96
CA VAL A 87 -1.30 -22.10 6.20
C VAL A 87 -0.55 -20.92 6.80
N GLU A 88 0.55 -21.22 7.47
CA GLU A 88 1.47 -20.23 8.02
C GLU A 88 2.49 -19.82 6.96
N PHE A 89 2.91 -18.55 7.02
CA PHE A 89 3.99 -18.02 6.20
C PHE A 89 5.17 -17.66 7.10
N GLU A 90 6.39 -17.97 6.68
CA GLU A 90 7.59 -17.54 7.39
C GLU A 90 8.28 -16.44 6.58
N LEU A 91 8.44 -15.26 7.19
CA LEU A 91 9.24 -14.18 6.64
C LEU A 91 10.58 -14.12 7.37
N THR A 92 11.66 -14.28 6.62
CA THR A 92 13.03 -14.14 7.14
C THR A 92 13.75 -12.97 6.49
N ILE A 93 14.73 -12.40 7.21
CA ILE A 93 15.56 -11.30 6.71
C ILE A 93 16.96 -11.83 6.42
N ASN A 94 17.35 -11.86 5.14
CA ASN A 94 18.63 -12.39 4.67
C ASN A 94 18.85 -13.85 5.12
N ASP A 95 20.08 -14.19 5.52
CA ASP A 95 20.45 -15.52 6.01
C ASP A 95 20.02 -15.78 7.47
N ASN A 96 19.18 -14.92 8.05
CA ASN A 96 18.63 -15.18 9.37
C ASN A 96 17.57 -16.28 9.30
N SER A 97 17.78 -17.39 10.00
CA SER A 97 16.82 -18.48 10.06
C SER A 97 15.63 -18.21 10.97
N GLU A 98 15.71 -17.19 11.84
CA GLU A 98 14.59 -16.85 12.73
C GLU A 98 13.56 -15.98 11.98
N PRO A 99 12.29 -16.43 11.91
CA PRO A 99 11.21 -15.65 11.33
C PRO A 99 10.97 -14.35 12.10
N VAL A 100 10.56 -13.30 11.38
CA VAL A 100 10.26 -11.98 11.99
C VAL A 100 8.77 -11.73 12.17
N ASN A 101 7.94 -12.74 11.92
CA ASN A 101 6.49 -12.72 12.08
C ASN A 101 6.05 -12.41 13.52
N GLY A 102 4.80 -11.98 13.65
CA GLY A 102 4.04 -11.87 14.90
C GLY A 102 3.76 -10.43 15.35
N ASP A 103 4.42 -9.43 14.76
CA ASP A 103 4.15 -8.01 15.04
C ASP A 103 4.43 -7.07 13.87
N LEU A 104 4.54 -7.58 12.64
CA LEU A 104 4.80 -6.76 11.47
C LEU A 104 3.64 -5.81 11.16
N GLN A 105 2.40 -6.29 11.31
CA GLN A 105 1.20 -5.47 11.12
C GLN A 105 1.14 -4.32 12.12
N ASP A 106 1.29 -4.62 13.41
CA ASP A 106 1.23 -3.63 14.48
C ASP A 106 2.33 -2.58 14.33
N LEU A 107 3.57 -3.01 14.07
CA LEU A 107 4.70 -2.10 13.84
C LEU A 107 4.48 -1.20 12.62
N PHE A 108 3.87 -1.72 11.56
CA PHE A 108 3.53 -0.91 10.39
C PHE A 108 2.46 0.14 10.70
N LEU A 109 1.38 -0.26 11.38
CA LEU A 109 0.29 0.65 11.74
C LEU A 109 0.78 1.74 12.71
N GLU A 110 1.57 1.38 13.73
CA GLU A 110 2.18 2.34 14.65
C GLU A 110 3.05 3.35 13.88
N TYR A 111 3.87 2.87 12.94
CA TYR A 111 4.70 3.75 12.12
C TYR A 111 3.87 4.66 11.20
N ASP A 112 2.80 4.16 10.57
CA ASP A 112 1.93 4.99 9.73
C ASP A 112 1.25 6.10 10.55
N GLU A 113 0.71 5.77 11.73
CA GLU A 113 0.06 6.72 12.64
C GLU A 113 1.00 7.85 13.10
N GLU A 114 2.26 7.52 13.40
CA GLU A 114 3.27 8.52 13.79
C GLU A 114 3.70 9.45 12.65
N ASN A 115 3.52 9.03 11.39
CA ASN A 115 4.06 9.71 10.20
C ASN A 115 2.98 10.25 9.26
N ARG A 116 1.75 10.40 9.74
CA ARG A 116 0.57 10.84 8.98
C ARG A 116 0.37 12.35 8.90
#